data_AF-A0A9X0CJ80-F1
#
_entry.id   AF-A0A9X0CJ80-F1
#
_cell.length_a   1.000
_cell.length_b   1.000
_cell.length_c   1.000
_cell.angle_alpha   90.00
_cell.angle_beta   90.00
_cell.angle_gamma   90.00
#
_symmetry.space_group_name_H-M   'P 1'
#
loop_
_entity.id
_entity.type
_entity.pdbx_description
1 polymer ?
#
loop_
_entity_poly.entity_id
_entity_poly.type
_entity_poly.pdbx_seq_one_letter_code
_entity_poly.pdbx_strand_id
1 'polypeptide(L)'
;MVGQILTYDNIRDVIKFCAREKLVLFADEVYQETVFTSEAQFHSCKKVLRDLGPEYNTFQMMSLNSASKGFYGECGLRGAYLELIGFSKQVKQQFRQFISPSISLQRLDRY
;
A
#
# COMPACT_ATOMS: atom_id res chain seq x y z
N MET A 1 17.70 2.33 -11.86
CA MET A 1 16.27 2.34 -11.44
C MET A 1 15.65 3.62 -11.97
N VAL A 2 14.42 3.54 -12.49
CA VAL A 2 13.71 4.72 -13.00
C VAL A 2 12.98 5.37 -11.81
N GLY A 3 13.37 6.58 -11.43
CA GLY A 3 12.75 7.36 -10.34
C GLY A 3 11.48 8.09 -10.76
N GLN A 4 10.68 7.46 -11.61
CA GLN A 4 9.46 8.06 -12.15
C GLN A 4 8.36 8.11 -11.09
N ILE A 5 7.65 9.24 -11.05
CA ILE A 5 6.48 9.44 -10.20
C ILE A 5 5.25 9.26 -11.09
N LEU A 6 4.37 8.32 -10.73
CA LEU A 6 3.15 8.09 -11.49
C LEU A 6 2.17 9.25 -11.28
N THR A 7 1.60 9.74 -12.37
CA THR A 7 0.53 10.75 -12.31
C THR A 7 -0.75 10.15 -11.75
N TYR A 8 -1.64 11.00 -11.24
CA TYR A 8 -2.96 10.59 -10.77
C TYR A 8 -3.73 9.79 -11.83
N ASP A 9 -3.75 10.27 -13.08
CA ASP A 9 -4.45 9.61 -14.18
C ASP A 9 -3.84 8.24 -14.51
N ASN A 10 -2.51 8.10 -14.45
CA ASN A 10 -1.88 6.78 -14.65
C ASN A 10 -2.27 5.79 -13.55
N ILE A 11 -2.25 6.21 -12.28
CA ILE A 11 -2.66 5.34 -11.16
C ILE A 11 -4.13 4.95 -11.31
N ARG A 12 -4.99 5.90 -11.68
CA ARG A 12 -6.41 5.66 -11.93
C ARG A 12 -6.61 4.61 -13.02
N ASP A 13 -5.91 4.74 -14.13
CA ASP A 13 -6.05 3.84 -15.27
C ASP A 13 -5.51 2.44 -14.96
N VAL A 14 -4.44 2.34 -14.15
CA VAL A 14 -3.94 1.07 -13.61
C VAL A 14 -4.97 0.41 -12.70
N ILE A 15 -5.60 1.15 -11.77
CA ILE A 15 -6.65 0.60 -10.90
C ILE A 15 -7.83 0.09 -11.74
N LYS A 16 -8.27 0.86 -12.74
CA LYS A 16 -9.35 0.46 -13.66
C LYS A 16 -8.98 -0.80 -14.45
N PHE A 17 -7.73 -0.90 -14.92
CA PHE A 17 -7.21 -2.08 -15.59
C PHE A 17 -7.25 -3.31 -14.66
N CYS A 18 -6.66 -3.20 -13.47
CA CYS A 18 -6.67 -4.29 -12.49
C CYS A 18 -8.09 -4.72 -12.12
N ALA A 19 -9.02 -3.78 -11.97
CA ALA A 19 -10.41 -4.09 -11.63
C ALA A 19 -11.09 -4.89 -12.76
N ARG A 20 -10.87 -4.50 -14.02
CA ARG A 20 -11.41 -5.20 -15.20
C ARG A 20 -10.83 -6.62 -15.33
N GLU A 21 -9.52 -6.75 -15.14
CA GLU A 21 -8.80 -8.02 -15.29
C GLU A 21 -8.83 -8.89 -14.02
N LYS A 22 -9.53 -8.44 -12.96
CA LYS A 22 -9.63 -9.13 -11.66
C LYS A 22 -8.25 -9.40 -11.02
N LEU A 23 -7.36 -8.43 -11.14
CA LEU A 23 -6.01 -8.47 -10.57
C LEU A 23 -5.97 -7.77 -9.21
N VAL A 24 -5.15 -8.31 -8.31
CA VAL A 24 -4.78 -7.66 -7.06
C VAL A 24 -3.70 -6.62 -7.33
N LEU A 25 -3.86 -5.39 -6.84
CA LEU A 25 -2.83 -4.37 -6.94
C LEU A 25 -1.93 -4.38 -5.70
N PHE A 26 -0.62 -4.50 -5.91
CA PHE A 26 0.39 -4.31 -4.87
C PHE A 26 1.13 -3.00 -5.11
N ALA A 27 0.85 -2.00 -4.28
CA ALA A 27 1.42 -0.67 -4.34
C ALA A 27 2.62 -0.56 -3.38
N ASP A 28 3.83 -0.52 -3.94
CA ASP A 28 5.07 -0.28 -3.19
C ASP A 28 5.35 1.24 -3.16
N GLU A 29 4.99 1.89 -2.06
CA GLU A 29 5.01 3.35 -1.89
C GLU A 29 6.09 3.79 -0.91
N VAL A 30 7.17 3.01 -0.77
CA VAL A 30 8.26 3.26 0.20
C VAL A 30 9.04 4.56 -0.06
N TYR A 31 8.94 5.14 -1.26
CA TYR A 31 9.59 6.40 -1.62
C TYR A 31 8.63 7.58 -1.63
N GLN A 32 7.45 7.48 -0.98
CA GLN A 32 6.44 8.53 -0.99
C GLN A 32 6.94 9.91 -0.51
N GLU A 33 7.91 9.95 0.42
CA GLU A 33 8.51 11.19 0.93
C GLU A 33 9.68 11.69 0.07
N THR A 34 10.13 10.90 -0.91
CA THR A 34 11.35 11.13 -1.71
C THR A 34 10.98 11.75 -3.07
N VAL A 35 10.24 12.85 -3.06
CA VAL A 35 9.85 13.60 -4.26
C VAL A 35 10.71 14.86 -4.37
N PHE A 36 11.62 14.89 -5.34
CA PHE A 36 12.63 15.93 -5.50
C PHE A 36 12.29 17.03 -6.52
N THR A 37 11.10 16.98 -7.13
CA THR A 37 10.65 17.95 -8.13
C THR A 37 9.34 18.61 -7.68
N SER A 38 9.22 19.91 -7.92
CA SER A 38 7.96 20.65 -7.71
C SER A 38 6.91 20.38 -8.76
N GLU A 39 7.28 19.75 -9.89
CA GLU A 39 6.38 19.46 -11.01
C GLU A 39 5.59 18.16 -10.83
N ALA A 40 5.98 17.32 -9.86
CA ALA A 40 5.32 16.05 -9.60
C ALA A 40 4.88 15.97 -8.13
N GLN A 41 3.67 15.43 -7.92
CA GLN A 41 3.12 15.17 -6.60
C GLN A 41 2.95 13.67 -6.42
N PHE A 42 3.29 13.17 -5.24
CA PHE A 42 2.94 11.81 -4.86
C PHE A 42 1.43 11.69 -4.63
N HIS A 43 0.81 10.71 -5.27
CA HIS A 43 -0.58 10.32 -5.04
C HIS A 43 -0.59 8.87 -4.54
N SER A 44 -1.12 8.62 -3.35
CA SER A 44 -1.25 7.24 -2.88
C SER A 44 -2.32 6.50 -3.69
N CYS A 45 -2.05 5.25 -4.02
CA CYS A 45 -2.97 4.35 -4.71
C CYS A 45 -4.30 4.25 -3.94
N LYS A 46 -4.23 4.27 -2.61
CA LYS A 46 -5.40 4.30 -1.73
C LYS A 46 -6.26 5.55 -1.94
N LYS A 47 -5.65 6.74 -2.04
CA LYS A 47 -6.41 7.97 -2.30
C LYS A 47 -7.13 7.88 -3.64
N VAL A 48 -6.40 7.54 -4.70
CA VAL A 48 -6.98 7.41 -6.05
C VAL A 48 -8.09 6.36 -6.09
N LEU A 49 -7.91 5.23 -5.38
CA LEU A 49 -8.95 4.21 -5.24
C LEU A 49 -10.23 4.74 -4.58
N ARG A 50 -10.10 5.57 -3.53
CA ARG A 50 -11.25 6.15 -2.83
C ARG A 50 -11.97 7.20 -3.66
N ASP A 51 -11.23 7.99 -4.42
CA ASP A 51 -11.78 9.01 -5.32
C ASP A 51 -12.58 8.39 -6.49
N LEU A 52 -12.23 7.18 -6.92
CA LEU A 52 -12.99 6.43 -7.94
C LEU A 52 -14.41 6.04 -7.50
N GLY A 53 -14.71 6.12 -6.20
CA GLY A 53 -16.06 5.93 -5.69
C GLY A 53 -16.40 4.51 -5.21
N PRO A 54 -17.66 4.30 -4.78
CA PRO A 54 -18.05 3.11 -4.01
C PRO A 54 -18.04 1.81 -4.82
N GLU A 55 -18.07 1.87 -6.14
CA GLU A 55 -17.99 0.71 -7.03
C GLU A 55 -16.66 -0.07 -6.90
N TYR A 56 -15.60 0.60 -6.44
CA TYR A 56 -14.29 0.01 -6.19
C TYR A 56 -14.07 -0.42 -4.73
N ASN A 57 -15.10 -0.39 -3.86
CA ASN A 57 -14.94 -0.75 -2.44
C ASN A 57 -14.48 -2.20 -2.20
N THR A 58 -14.79 -3.10 -3.13
CA THR A 58 -14.37 -4.52 -3.09
C THR A 58 -13.06 -4.76 -3.84
N PHE A 59 -12.43 -3.72 -4.40
CA PHE A 59 -11.16 -3.85 -5.10
C PHE A 59 -10.04 -4.26 -4.14
N GLN A 60 -9.28 -5.28 -4.53
CA GLN A 60 -8.22 -5.86 -3.70
C GLN A 60 -6.91 -5.12 -3.93
N MET A 61 -6.47 -4.39 -2.91
CA MET A 61 -5.24 -3.59 -2.94
C MET A 61 -4.42 -3.79 -1.67
N MET A 62 -3.10 -3.90 -1.84
CA MET A 62 -2.11 -3.94 -0.78
C MET A 62 -1.20 -2.71 -0.91
N SER A 63 -1.11 -1.87 0.11
CA SER A 63 -0.25 -0.67 0.12
C SER A 63 0.88 -0.87 1.13
N LEU A 64 2.13 -0.84 0.67
CA LEU A 64 3.33 -1.00 1.49
C LEU A 64 4.03 0.35 1.69
N ASN A 65 4.42 0.64 2.93
CA ASN A 65 5.36 1.72 3.22
C ASN A 65 6.38 1.27 4.29
N SER A 66 7.55 1.90 4.31
CA SER A 66 8.63 1.60 5.25
C SER A 66 9.22 2.86 5.85
N ALA A 67 9.55 2.80 7.15
CA ALA A 67 10.31 3.84 7.84
C ALA A 67 11.79 3.88 7.40
N SER A 68 12.24 2.90 6.61
CA SER A 68 13.64 2.80 6.17
C SER A 68 13.99 3.76 5.04
N LYS A 69 12.99 4.41 4.43
CA LYS A 69 13.12 5.23 3.23
C LYS A 69 12.30 6.51 3.45
N GLY A 70 12.99 7.66 3.50
CA GLY A 70 12.42 8.93 3.92
C GLY A 70 13.51 9.83 4.50
N PHE A 71 13.23 11.12 4.69
CA PHE A 71 14.23 12.11 5.12
C PHE A 71 14.81 11.79 6.51
N TYR A 72 14.05 11.07 7.33
CA TYR A 72 14.41 10.68 8.70
C TYR A 72 15.35 9.47 8.78
N GLY A 73 15.55 8.72 7.68
CA GLY A 73 16.66 7.77 7.56
C GLY A 73 16.73 6.69 8.65
N GLU A 74 15.60 6.28 9.23
CA GLU A 74 15.53 5.34 10.37
C GLU A 74 15.74 3.87 9.95
N CYS A 75 16.66 3.62 9.02
CA CYS A 75 16.91 2.29 8.46
C CYS A 75 17.28 1.23 9.51
N GLY A 76 17.79 1.66 10.67
CA GLY A 76 18.09 0.80 11.81
C GLY A 76 16.87 0.24 12.53
N LEU A 77 15.70 0.88 12.43
CA LEU A 77 14.47 0.43 13.10
C LEU A 77 13.77 -0.73 12.37
N ARG A 78 14.08 -0.94 11.08
CA ARG A 78 13.52 -2.01 10.24
C ARG A 78 11.98 -2.06 10.28
N GLY A 79 11.34 -0.91 10.45
CA GLY A 79 9.89 -0.77 10.51
C GLY A 79 9.25 -0.66 9.12
N ALA A 80 8.12 -1.35 8.95
CA ALA A 80 7.26 -1.23 7.78
C ALA A 80 5.81 -1.53 8.18
N TYR A 81 4.86 -1.03 7.40
CA TYR A 81 3.46 -1.39 7.51
C TYR A 81 2.90 -1.80 6.15
N LEU A 82 1.94 -2.72 6.17
CA LEU A 82 1.20 -3.17 4.99
C LEU A 82 -0.29 -2.97 5.25
N GLU A 83 -0.96 -2.19 4.40
CA GLU A 83 -2.41 -2.00 4.47
C GLU A 83 -3.14 -2.90 3.47
N LEU A 84 -4.10 -3.70 3.96
CA LEU A 84 -4.92 -4.61 3.16
C LEU A 84 -6.33 -4.03 2.94
N ILE A 85 -6.64 -3.65 1.69
CA ILE A 85 -7.90 -3.01 1.28
C ILE A 85 -8.72 -3.97 0.42
N GLY A 86 -10.04 -4.03 0.63
CA GLY A 86 -10.97 -4.86 -0.14
C GLY A 86 -10.88 -6.38 0.09
N PHE A 87 -9.90 -6.87 0.86
CA PHE A 87 -9.78 -8.29 1.20
C PHE A 87 -10.79 -8.74 2.25
N SER A 88 -11.26 -9.99 2.11
CA SER A 88 -12.13 -10.66 3.08
C SER A 88 -11.43 -10.87 4.42
N LYS A 89 -12.23 -11.08 5.49
CA LYS A 89 -11.70 -11.34 6.84
C LYS A 89 -10.82 -12.60 6.87
N GLN A 90 -11.17 -13.61 6.08
CA GLN A 90 -10.45 -14.88 5.95
C GLN A 90 -9.06 -14.65 5.35
N VAL A 91 -8.95 -13.88 4.26
CA VAL A 91 -7.65 -13.56 3.65
C VAL A 91 -6.80 -12.73 4.62
N LYS A 92 -7.38 -11.73 5.29
CA LYS A 92 -6.66 -10.96 6.31
C LYS A 92 -6.18 -11.82 7.48
N GLN A 93 -6.94 -12.85 7.87
CA GLN A 93 -6.54 -13.81 8.89
C GLN A 93 -5.38 -14.68 8.41
N GLN A 94 -5.39 -15.14 7.17
CA GLN A 94 -4.26 -15.87 6.59
C GLN A 94 -3.00 -15.01 6.59
N PHE A 95 -3.08 -13.76 6.12
CA PHE A 95 -1.95 -12.82 6.19
C PHE A 95 -1.41 -12.64 7.61
N ARG A 96 -2.29 -12.49 8.61
CA ARG A 96 -1.87 -12.44 10.03
C ARG A 96 -1.20 -13.73 10.48
N GLN A 97 -1.75 -14.88 10.11
CA GLN A 97 -1.17 -16.19 10.43
C GLN A 97 0.20 -16.38 9.78
N PHE A 98 0.42 -15.89 8.56
CA PHE A 98 1.73 -15.94 7.89
C PHE A 98 2.76 -15.01 8.54
N ILE A 99 2.34 -13.83 8.99
CA ILE A 99 3.22 -12.84 9.63
C ILE A 99 3.54 -13.23 11.09
N SER A 100 2.59 -13.87 11.78
CA SER A 100 2.69 -14.26 13.20
C SER A 100 3.87 -15.18 13.56
N PRO A 101 4.26 -16.23 12.82
CA PRO A 101 5.40 -17.07 13.19
C PRO A 101 6.75 -16.34 13.09
N SER A 102 6.81 -15.20 12.38
CA SER A 102 7.96 -14.30 12.39
C SER A 102 7.97 -13.33 13.58
N ILE A 103 6.89 -13.28 14.38
CA ILE A 103 6.70 -12.41 15.53
C ILE A 103 6.29 -13.27 16.73
N SER A 104 7.23 -13.91 17.41
CA SER A 104 6.96 -14.48 18.72
C SER A 104 6.64 -13.36 19.73
N LEU A 105 5.42 -13.40 20.26
CA LEU A 105 4.86 -12.67 21.41
C LEU A 105 4.73 -11.14 21.33
N GLN A 106 3.53 -10.66 21.00
CA GLN A 106 2.68 -9.99 21.99
C GLN A 106 1.20 -10.11 21.63
N ARG A 107 0.46 -10.62 22.61
CA ARG A 107 -0.99 -10.90 22.62
C ARG A 107 -1.78 -9.60 22.41
N LEU A 108 -2.23 -9.33 21.20
CA LEU A 108 -3.24 -8.30 20.89
C LEU A 108 -4.65 -8.89 20.95
N ASP A 109 -4.99 -9.44 22.12
CA ASP A 109 -6.37 -9.60 22.57
C ASP A 109 -6.54 -8.69 23.78
N ARG A 110 -6.73 -7.38 23.56
CA ARG A 110 -7.38 -6.49 24.54
C ARG A 110 -7.95 -5.24 23.87
N TYR A 111 -9.27 -5.11 24.05
CA TYR A 111 -10.23 -4.05 23.70
C TYR A 111 -10.75 -4.03 22.27
#